data_AF-A0A1M5NN29-F1
#
_entry.id   AF-A0A1M5NN29-F1
#
_cell.length_a   1.000
_cell.length_b   1.000
_cell.length_c   1.000
_cell.angle_alpha   90.00
_cell.angle_beta   90.00
_cell.angle_gamma   90.00
#
_symmetry.space_group_name_H-M   'P 1'
#
loop_
_entity.id
_entity.type
_entity.pdbx_description
1 polymer ?
#
loop_
_entity_poly.entity_id
_entity_poly.type
_entity_poly.pdbx_seq_one_letter_code
_entity_poly.pdbx_strand_id
1 'polypeptide(L)'
;MKSFFFLFAGLFLCVSSFAQSAGNYQVYIDRIKQFSKPVRVLRNDVDAQGNGSIEFTNQKNQILRFRLHNKKLQQGSCSIAFEIYYYENNYLRKIESLDSNGNLIGCDIKLNGEAVIEFTIEKPDLYLKKKKLIDDAEGNIEMKDDSKEKIIRVRYFDAANRPIMQLQPDYISSKTYWDYTIRMSWP
;
A
#
# COMPACT_ATOMS: atom_id res chain seq x y z
N MET A 1 -47.37 -19.09 14.41
CA MET A 1 -45.98 -18.68 14.78
C MET A 1 -44.93 -19.71 14.35
N LYS A 2 -44.95 -20.18 13.10
CA LYS A 2 -43.92 -21.12 12.57
C LYS A 2 -43.18 -20.60 11.34
N SER A 3 -43.64 -19.48 10.76
CA SER A 3 -43.09 -18.92 9.52
C SER A 3 -41.99 -17.87 9.73
N PHE A 4 -41.82 -17.35 10.95
CA PHE A 4 -40.80 -16.33 11.25
C PHE A 4 -39.40 -16.92 11.53
N PHE A 5 -39.30 -18.21 11.84
CA PHE A 5 -38.02 -18.87 12.13
C PHE A 5 -37.19 -19.10 10.85
N PHE A 6 -37.84 -19.26 9.70
CA PHE A 6 -37.15 -19.48 8.41
C PHE A 6 -36.52 -18.21 7.83
N LEU A 7 -37.00 -17.02 8.21
CA LEU A 7 -36.42 -15.74 7.78
C LEU A 7 -35.07 -15.43 8.46
N PHE A 8 -34.86 -15.91 9.68
CA PHE A 8 -33.58 -15.74 10.38
C PHE A 8 -32.48 -16.67 9.85
N ALA A 9 -32.82 -17.87 9.37
CA ALA A 9 -31.85 -18.80 8.80
C ALA A 9 -31.31 -18.34 7.43
N GLY A 10 -32.13 -17.63 6.63
CA GLY A 10 -31.70 -17.05 5.34
C GLY A 10 -30.70 -15.89 5.49
N LEU A 11 -30.86 -15.07 6.54
CA LEU A 11 -29.95 -13.95 6.81
C LEU A 11 -28.56 -14.40 7.28
N PHE A 12 -28.43 -15.58 7.91
CA PHE A 12 -27.13 -16.13 8.32
C PHE A 12 -26.31 -16.71 7.17
N LEU A 13 -26.94 -17.10 6.05
CA LEU A 13 -26.25 -17.66 4.89
C LEU A 13 -25.62 -16.59 3.98
N CYS A 14 -26.04 -15.33 4.09
CA CYS A 14 -25.47 -14.23 3.30
C CYS A 14 -24.19 -13.62 3.89
N VAL A 15 -23.81 -13.97 5.13
CA VAL A 15 -22.65 -13.36 5.81
C VAL A 15 -21.36 -14.19 5.67
N SER A 16 -21.43 -15.40 5.13
CA SER A 16 -20.28 -16.31 5.00
C SER A 16 -19.45 -16.10 3.72
N SER A 17 -19.88 -15.22 2.80
CA SER A 17 -19.22 -15.03 1.50
C SER A 17 -18.01 -14.08 1.51
N PHE A 18 -17.65 -13.45 2.64
CA PHE A 18 -16.55 -12.48 2.71
C PHE A 18 -15.29 -12.97 3.45
N ALA A 19 -15.22 -14.25 3.81
CA ALA A 19 -14.01 -14.84 4.38
C ALA A 19 -13.23 -15.62 3.31
N GLN A 20 -12.71 -14.94 2.28
CA GLN A 20 -11.55 -15.48 1.54
C GLN A 20 -10.40 -15.56 2.54
N SER A 21 -10.18 -16.75 3.08
CA SER A 21 -9.35 -16.93 4.26
C SER A 21 -7.91 -16.46 3.98
N ALA A 22 -7.37 -15.69 4.92
CA ALA A 22 -5.94 -15.35 4.96
C ALA A 22 -5.04 -16.60 5.18
N GLY A 23 -5.64 -17.78 5.36
CA GLY A 23 -4.96 -19.01 5.78
C GLY A 23 -3.84 -19.45 4.86
N ASN A 24 -3.95 -19.21 3.55
CA ASN A 24 -2.92 -19.60 2.57
C ASN A 24 -1.68 -18.69 2.58
N TYR A 25 -1.76 -17.51 3.22
CA TYR A 25 -0.71 -16.50 3.18
C TYR A 25 -0.23 -16.07 4.56
N GLN A 26 -0.77 -16.67 5.62
CA GLN A 26 -0.44 -16.34 7.01
C GLN A 26 1.07 -16.42 7.27
N VAL A 27 1.76 -17.40 6.66
CA VAL A 27 3.23 -17.57 6.76
C VAL A 27 4.01 -16.35 6.28
N TYR A 28 3.48 -15.58 5.33
CA TYR A 28 4.11 -14.36 4.83
C TYR A 28 3.79 -13.18 5.74
N ILE A 29 2.51 -13.03 6.11
CA ILE A 29 2.04 -11.95 6.99
C ILE A 29 2.73 -12.02 8.35
N ASP A 30 2.94 -13.22 8.89
CA ASP A 30 3.55 -13.44 10.20
C ASP A 30 5.03 -13.02 10.28
N ARG A 31 5.71 -12.89 9.14
CA ARG A 31 7.08 -12.36 9.09
C ARG A 31 7.12 -10.85 9.33
N ILE A 32 6.01 -10.17 9.06
CA ILE A 32 5.95 -8.71 9.03
C ILE A 32 5.51 -8.18 10.40
N LYS A 33 6.48 -8.00 11.31
CA LYS A 33 6.22 -7.62 12.71
C LYS A 33 5.48 -6.30 12.87
N GLN A 34 5.72 -5.33 11.98
CA GLN A 34 5.09 -4.01 12.05
C GLN A 34 3.65 -3.96 11.49
N PHE A 35 3.18 -5.03 10.84
CA PHE A 35 1.82 -5.12 10.33
C PHE A 35 0.89 -5.77 11.36
N SER A 36 0.02 -4.98 11.98
CA SER A 36 -0.84 -5.46 13.07
C SER A 36 -1.91 -6.45 12.61
N LYS A 37 -2.21 -7.42 13.48
CA LYS A 37 -3.33 -8.37 13.36
C LYS A 37 -4.54 -7.86 14.17
N PRO A 38 -5.79 -8.26 13.86
CA PRO A 38 -6.19 -9.16 12.77
C PRO A 38 -6.10 -8.49 11.39
N VAL A 39 -5.97 -9.33 10.37
CA VAL A 39 -5.83 -8.91 8.96
C VAL A 39 -6.96 -9.50 8.13
N ARG A 40 -7.35 -8.80 7.07
CA ARG A 40 -8.29 -9.30 6.05
C ARG A 40 -7.74 -9.05 4.66
N VAL A 41 -8.14 -9.87 3.70
CA VAL A 41 -7.82 -9.62 2.29
C VAL A 41 -8.52 -8.32 1.87
N LEU A 42 -7.75 -7.42 1.26
CA LEU A 42 -8.26 -6.21 0.61
C LEU A 42 -8.45 -6.45 -0.88
N ARG A 43 -7.47 -7.09 -1.54
CA ARG A 43 -7.47 -7.40 -2.96
C ARG A 43 -6.65 -8.66 -3.21
N ASN A 44 -7.11 -9.52 -4.11
CA ASN A 44 -6.40 -10.74 -4.51
C ASN A 44 -6.49 -10.91 -6.02
N ASP A 45 -5.37 -10.71 -6.71
CA ASP A 45 -5.23 -10.89 -8.15
C ASP A 45 -4.38 -12.13 -8.49
N VAL A 46 -4.23 -13.08 -7.56
CA VAL A 46 -3.43 -14.30 -7.76
C VAL A 46 -4.22 -15.30 -8.63
N ASP A 47 -3.64 -15.70 -9.76
CA ASP A 47 -4.21 -16.66 -10.70
C ASP A 47 -4.14 -18.12 -10.20
N ALA A 48 -4.70 -19.05 -10.98
CA ALA A 48 -4.71 -20.48 -10.64
C ALA A 48 -3.29 -21.10 -10.62
N GLN A 49 -2.35 -20.52 -11.36
CA GLN A 49 -0.95 -20.91 -11.41
C GLN A 49 -0.18 -20.37 -10.19
N GLY A 50 -0.76 -19.46 -9.43
CA GLY A 50 -0.18 -18.83 -8.25
C GLY A 50 0.71 -17.63 -8.58
N ASN A 51 0.41 -16.93 -9.68
CA ASN A 51 1.05 -15.67 -10.05
C ASN A 51 0.11 -14.50 -9.78
N GLY A 52 0.64 -13.38 -9.28
CA GLY A 52 -0.14 -12.16 -9.11
C GLY A 52 0.16 -11.43 -7.80
N SER A 53 -0.60 -10.38 -7.51
CA SER A 53 -0.48 -9.62 -6.27
C SER A 53 -1.59 -9.93 -5.29
N ILE A 54 -1.28 -9.78 -4.02
CA ILE A 54 -2.26 -9.79 -2.94
C ILE A 54 -2.02 -8.63 -1.99
N GLU A 55 -3.12 -8.04 -1.52
CA GLU A 55 -3.15 -6.95 -0.57
C GLU A 55 -3.97 -7.36 0.66
N PHE A 56 -3.43 -7.08 1.84
CA PHE A 56 -4.09 -7.25 3.12
C PHE A 56 -4.27 -5.90 3.79
N THR A 57 -5.35 -5.74 4.54
CA THR A 57 -5.54 -4.58 5.41
C THR A 57 -5.87 -5.00 6.83
N ASN A 58 -5.70 -4.08 7.78
CA ASN A 58 -5.94 -4.30 9.19
C ASN A 58 -6.74 -3.14 9.81
N GLN A 59 -6.97 -3.20 11.12
CA GLN A 59 -7.75 -2.20 11.85
C GLN A 59 -7.14 -0.80 11.86
N LYS A 60 -5.84 -0.66 11.56
CA LYS A 60 -5.14 0.62 11.46
C LYS A 60 -5.19 1.21 10.03
N ASN A 61 -5.99 0.62 9.14
CA ASN A 61 -6.04 0.98 7.72
C ASN A 61 -4.66 0.94 7.02
N GLN A 62 -3.74 0.11 7.52
CA GLN A 62 -2.51 -0.18 6.80
C GLN A 62 -2.83 -1.13 5.64
N ILE A 63 -2.01 -1.10 4.59
CA ILE A 63 -2.07 -2.08 3.50
C ILE A 63 -0.72 -2.78 3.40
N LEU A 64 -0.70 -4.09 3.56
CA LEU A 64 0.45 -4.94 3.25
C LEU A 64 0.25 -5.53 1.86
N ARG A 65 1.24 -5.37 0.98
CA ARG A 65 1.20 -5.88 -0.39
C ARG A 65 2.42 -6.75 -0.68
N PHE A 66 2.21 -7.83 -1.43
CA PHE A 66 3.29 -8.64 -2.01
C PHE A 66 2.80 -9.38 -3.26
N ARG A 67 3.77 -9.96 -3.99
CA ARG A 67 3.52 -10.74 -5.21
C ARG A 67 3.95 -12.17 -5.05
N LEU A 68 3.32 -13.03 -5.84
CA LEU A 68 3.65 -14.42 -5.97
C LEU A 68 4.03 -14.73 -7.41
N HIS A 69 4.99 -15.63 -7.57
CA HIS A 69 5.31 -16.29 -8.82
C HIS A 69 5.35 -17.79 -8.57
N ASN A 70 4.53 -18.56 -9.27
CA ASN A 70 4.36 -20.00 -9.08
C ASN A 70 4.14 -20.38 -7.60
N LYS A 71 3.22 -19.68 -6.91
CA LYS A 71 2.85 -19.86 -5.49
C LYS A 71 3.96 -19.53 -4.49
N LYS A 72 5.07 -18.93 -4.92
CA LYS A 72 6.18 -18.50 -4.06
C LYS A 72 6.27 -16.99 -4.03
N LEU A 73 6.67 -16.44 -2.88
CA LEU A 73 6.96 -15.02 -2.73
C LEU A 73 7.95 -14.54 -3.80
N GLN A 74 7.54 -13.56 -4.58
CA GLN A 74 8.37 -12.94 -5.60
C GLN A 74 9.09 -11.74 -4.99
N GLN A 75 10.42 -11.69 -5.17
CA GLN A 75 11.22 -10.51 -4.88
C GLN A 75 11.31 -9.64 -6.14
N GLY A 76 11.08 -8.35 -5.97
CA GLY A 76 11.23 -7.33 -7.01
C GLY A 76 12.65 -6.78 -7.07
N SER A 77 12.78 -5.57 -7.62
CA SER A 77 14.04 -4.83 -7.61
C SER A 77 14.63 -4.71 -6.20
N CYS A 78 15.96 -4.79 -6.10
CA CYS A 78 16.69 -4.72 -4.82
C CYS A 78 16.23 -5.72 -3.75
N SER A 79 15.69 -6.87 -4.17
CA SER A 79 15.21 -7.92 -3.26
C SER A 79 14.02 -7.50 -2.38
N ILE A 80 13.32 -6.42 -2.72
CA ILE A 80 12.09 -6.00 -2.03
C ILE A 80 11.01 -7.07 -2.26
N ALA A 81 10.47 -7.62 -1.19
CA ALA A 81 9.44 -8.65 -1.23
C ALA A 81 8.07 -8.16 -0.77
N PHE A 82 8.05 -7.17 0.13
CA PHE A 82 6.81 -6.59 0.66
C PHE A 82 6.88 -5.07 0.68
N GLU A 83 5.70 -4.46 0.60
CA GLU A 83 5.53 -3.04 0.90
C GLU A 83 4.39 -2.88 1.91
N ILE A 84 4.55 -1.95 2.85
CA ILE A 84 3.48 -1.52 3.76
C ILE A 84 3.15 -0.07 3.50
N TYR A 85 1.87 0.20 3.23
CA TYR A 85 1.32 1.53 3.05
C TYR A 85 0.55 1.92 4.31
N TYR A 86 0.85 3.10 4.83
CA TYR A 86 0.24 3.66 6.03
C TYR A 86 -0.63 4.83 5.64
N TYR A 87 -1.90 4.80 6.06
CA TYR A 87 -2.85 5.87 5.79
C TYR A 87 -3.25 6.58 7.08
N GLU A 88 -3.34 7.90 7.01
CA GLU A 88 -3.82 8.75 8.10
C GLU A 88 -4.75 9.81 7.50
N ASN A 89 -5.94 10.00 8.08
CA ASN A 89 -6.95 10.92 7.55
C ASN A 89 -7.25 10.72 6.05
N ASN A 90 -7.25 9.46 5.59
CA ASN A 90 -7.42 9.05 4.18
C ASN A 90 -6.30 9.48 3.22
N TYR A 91 -5.17 9.97 3.74
CA TYR A 91 -3.97 10.28 2.95
C TYR A 91 -2.89 9.23 3.19
N LEU A 92 -2.17 8.87 2.12
CA LEU A 92 -0.98 8.04 2.23
C LEU A 92 0.09 8.83 2.98
N ARG A 93 0.50 8.34 4.15
CA ARG A 93 1.45 9.00 5.04
C ARG A 93 2.84 8.40 4.95
N LYS A 94 2.95 7.09 4.74
CA LYS A 94 4.24 6.39 4.74
C LYS A 94 4.18 5.12 3.88
N ILE A 95 5.28 4.80 3.20
CA ILE A 95 5.55 3.51 2.57
C ILE A 95 6.81 2.93 3.20
N GLU A 96 6.80 1.64 3.55
CA GLU A 96 7.97 0.88 3.97
C GLU A 96 8.23 -0.28 3.01
N SER A 97 9.48 -0.46 2.60
CA SER A 97 9.95 -1.55 1.74
C SER A 97 10.67 -2.60 2.57
N LEU A 98 10.31 -3.88 2.38
CA LEU A 98 10.82 -4.98 3.20
C LEU A 98 11.38 -6.14 2.37
N ASP A 99 12.42 -6.78 2.91
CA ASP A 99 12.97 -8.02 2.39
C ASP A 99 12.04 -9.23 2.64
N SER A 100 12.40 -10.42 2.15
CA SER A 100 11.60 -11.64 2.34
C SER A 100 11.50 -12.14 3.79
N ASN A 101 12.28 -11.56 4.70
CA ASN A 101 12.28 -11.85 6.13
C ASN A 101 11.45 -10.83 6.92
N GLY A 102 10.95 -9.77 6.28
CA GLY A 102 10.17 -8.70 6.90
C GLY A 102 11.01 -7.58 7.51
N ASN A 103 12.29 -7.46 7.17
CA ASN A 103 13.16 -6.36 7.61
C ASN A 103 13.15 -5.22 6.59
N LEU A 104 13.33 -3.99 7.05
CA LEU A 104 13.53 -2.83 6.18
C LEU A 104 14.71 -3.04 5.23
N ILE A 105 14.51 -2.73 3.96
CA ILE A 105 15.52 -2.82 2.92
C ILE A 105 15.51 -1.56 2.05
N GLY A 106 16.69 -0.97 1.86
CA GLY A 106 16.88 0.15 0.94
C GLY A 106 17.11 -0.34 -0.49
N CYS A 107 16.91 0.53 -1.49
CA CYS A 107 17.07 0.13 -2.89
C CYS A 107 17.66 1.23 -3.78
N ASP A 108 18.99 1.37 -3.85
CA ASP A 108 19.69 2.41 -4.65
C ASP A 108 19.30 2.48 -6.15
N ILE A 109 18.68 1.44 -6.70
CA ILE A 109 18.30 1.36 -8.12
C ILE A 109 16.96 2.04 -8.40
N LYS A 110 16.05 2.11 -7.42
CA LYS A 110 14.68 2.66 -7.57
C LYS A 110 14.32 3.73 -6.54
N LEU A 111 14.96 3.65 -5.40
CA LEU A 111 14.83 4.49 -4.22
C LEU A 111 16.23 5.10 -4.06
N ASN A 112 16.48 6.35 -3.72
CA ASN A 112 17.84 6.87 -3.49
C ASN A 112 18.51 6.26 -2.22
N GLY A 113 18.47 4.94 -2.04
CA GLY A 113 18.87 4.16 -0.89
C GLY A 113 17.79 4.02 0.18
N GLU A 114 16.61 4.63 0.03
CA GLU A 114 15.58 4.58 1.07
C GLU A 114 14.89 3.23 1.21
N ALA A 115 14.62 2.88 2.46
CA ALA A 115 13.70 1.81 2.86
C ALA A 115 12.32 2.35 3.22
N VAL A 116 12.20 3.64 3.56
CA VAL A 116 10.96 4.29 3.97
C VAL A 116 10.81 5.63 3.28
N ILE A 117 9.60 5.91 2.78
CA ILE A 117 9.18 7.22 2.29
C ILE A 117 8.05 7.72 3.17
N GLU A 118 8.18 8.93 3.72
CA GLU A 118 7.09 9.64 4.42
C GLU A 118 6.60 10.84 3.61
N PHE A 119 5.28 11.05 3.57
CA PHE A 119 4.62 12.09 2.79
C PHE A 119 3.85 13.05 3.68
N THR A 120 4.16 14.34 3.62
CA THR A 120 3.38 15.41 4.26
C THR A 120 2.66 16.23 3.21
N ILE A 121 1.33 16.26 3.24
CA ILE A 121 0.54 17.17 2.41
C ILE A 121 0.45 18.52 3.12
N GLU A 122 1.21 19.50 2.64
CA GLU A 122 1.27 20.84 3.25
C GLU A 122 0.15 21.75 2.79
N LYS A 123 -0.44 21.47 1.62
CA LYS A 123 -1.55 22.24 1.02
C LYS A 123 -2.71 21.32 0.64
N PRO A 124 -3.49 20.81 1.63
CA PRO A 124 -4.51 19.79 1.40
C PRO A 124 -5.60 20.22 0.41
N ASP A 125 -6.11 21.45 0.50
CA ASP A 125 -7.16 21.94 -0.40
C ASP A 125 -6.69 22.01 -1.86
N LEU A 126 -5.43 22.40 -2.07
CA LEU A 126 -4.83 22.46 -3.39
C LEU A 126 -4.61 21.05 -3.93
N TYR A 127 -4.09 20.14 -3.10
CA TYR A 127 -3.96 18.73 -3.48
C TYR A 127 -5.31 18.12 -3.87
N LEU A 128 -6.38 18.35 -3.12
CA LEU A 128 -7.71 17.81 -3.43
C LEU A 128 -8.23 18.28 -4.79
N LYS A 129 -8.00 19.56 -5.15
CA LYS A 129 -8.35 20.09 -6.47
C LYS A 129 -7.56 19.38 -7.58
N LYS A 130 -6.25 19.20 -7.40
CA LYS A 130 -5.40 18.50 -8.38
C LYS A 130 -5.77 17.02 -8.48
N LYS A 131 -5.96 16.35 -7.35
CA LYS A 131 -6.38 14.95 -7.24
C LYS A 131 -7.67 14.71 -8.01
N LYS A 132 -8.67 15.58 -7.87
CA LYS A 132 -9.92 15.47 -8.62
C LYS A 132 -9.69 15.44 -10.13
N LEU A 133 -8.84 16.32 -10.65
CA LEU A 133 -8.50 16.33 -12.09
C LEU A 133 -7.81 15.03 -12.53
N ILE A 134 -6.96 14.46 -11.68
CA ILE A 134 -6.29 13.18 -11.95
C ILE A 134 -7.28 12.02 -11.92
N ASP A 135 -8.15 11.97 -10.90
CA ASP A 135 -9.19 10.94 -10.75
C ASP A 135 -10.19 10.98 -11.90
N ASP A 136 -10.66 12.17 -12.30
CA ASP A 136 -11.61 12.36 -13.40
C ASP A 136 -11.03 11.88 -14.75
N ALA A 137 -9.70 11.84 -14.86
CA ALA A 137 -8.97 11.28 -16.01
C ALA A 137 -8.51 9.83 -15.80
N GLU A 138 -8.89 9.18 -14.70
CA GLU A 138 -8.44 7.84 -14.29
C GLU A 138 -6.90 7.70 -14.27
N GLY A 139 -6.18 8.79 -13.99
CA GLY A 139 -4.72 8.86 -14.04
C GLY A 139 -4.12 9.05 -15.44
N ASN A 140 -4.92 8.97 -16.51
CA ASN A 140 -4.49 9.12 -17.91
C ASN A 140 -4.39 10.59 -18.33
N ILE A 141 -3.69 11.39 -17.52
CA ILE A 141 -3.44 12.81 -17.76
C ILE A 141 -1.95 13.11 -17.66
N GLU A 142 -1.42 13.84 -18.65
CA GLU A 142 -0.10 14.44 -18.57
C GLU A 142 -0.19 15.75 -17.78
N MET A 143 0.02 15.65 -16.47
CA MET A 143 0.14 16.83 -15.62
C MET A 143 1.56 17.39 -15.68
N LYS A 144 1.67 18.71 -15.83
CA LYS A 144 2.91 19.43 -15.59
C LYS A 144 3.36 19.19 -14.14
N ASP A 145 4.66 18.97 -13.95
CA ASP A 145 5.25 18.86 -12.62
C ASP A 145 4.98 20.12 -11.78
N ASP A 146 4.22 19.94 -10.70
CA ASP A 146 3.83 20.95 -9.72
C ASP A 146 4.58 20.82 -8.39
N SER A 147 5.69 20.07 -8.35
CA SER A 147 6.57 19.95 -7.16
C SER A 147 6.99 21.31 -6.59
N LYS A 148 7.22 22.30 -7.46
CA LYS A 148 7.55 23.69 -7.07
C LYS A 148 6.41 24.42 -6.35
N GLU A 149 5.17 23.98 -6.47
CA GLU A 149 4.04 24.49 -5.70
C GLU A 149 4.11 24.08 -4.22
N LYS A 150 5.03 23.17 -3.85
CA LYS A 150 5.29 22.71 -2.47
C LYS A 150 4.02 22.18 -1.80
N ILE A 151 3.32 21.27 -2.50
CA ILE A 151 2.05 20.69 -2.04
C ILE A 151 2.32 19.43 -1.20
N ILE A 152 3.20 18.55 -1.66
CA ILE A 152 3.55 17.29 -0.99
C ILE A 152 5.05 17.28 -0.74
N ARG A 153 5.42 17.32 0.54
CA ARG A 153 6.81 17.14 0.98
C ARG A 153 7.09 15.67 1.24
N VAL A 154 8.31 15.23 0.92
CA VAL A 154 8.78 13.87 1.19
C VAL A 154 9.98 13.85 2.12
N ARG A 155 10.08 12.79 2.92
CA ARG A 155 11.27 12.46 3.72
C ARG A 155 11.63 11.00 3.51
N TYR A 156 12.91 10.72 3.50
CA TYR A 156 13.46 9.41 3.22
C TYR A 156 14.22 8.86 4.43
N PHE A 157 14.15 7.55 4.64
CA PHE A 157 14.87 6.88 5.73
C PHE A 157 15.58 5.63 5.22
N ASP A 158 16.75 5.35 5.79
CA ASP A 158 17.57 4.18 5.45
C ASP A 158 16.99 2.87 6.04
N ALA A 159 17.64 1.74 5.76
CA ALA A 159 17.24 0.44 6.29
C ALA A 159 17.35 0.31 7.83
N ALA A 160 18.09 1.21 8.49
CA ALA A 160 18.13 1.34 9.94
C ALA A 160 17.05 2.32 10.47
N ASN A 161 16.12 2.74 9.60
CA ASN A 161 15.07 3.72 9.87
C ASN A 161 15.61 5.08 10.35
N ARG A 162 16.80 5.47 9.89
CA ARG A 162 17.39 6.77 10.18
C ARG A 162 17.09 7.73 9.02
N PRO A 163 16.73 9.00 9.30
CA PRO A 163 16.51 9.97 8.24
C PRO A 163 17.74 10.11 7.35
N ILE A 164 17.54 10.05 6.04
CA ILE A 164 18.57 10.37 5.05
C ILE A 164 18.64 11.89 4.97
N MET A 165 19.85 12.45 5.12
CA MET A 165 20.04 13.90 5.19
C MET A 165 19.73 14.55 3.85
N GLN A 166 18.74 15.45 3.84
CA GLN A 166 18.38 16.27 2.69
C GLN A 166 18.83 17.71 2.94
N LEU A 167 19.60 18.30 2.02
CA LEU A 167 20.09 19.69 2.15
C LEU A 167 18.96 20.71 2.11
N GLN A 168 17.86 20.37 1.45
CA GLN A 168 16.62 21.14 1.36
C GLN A 168 15.44 20.18 1.46
N PRO A 169 14.25 20.66 1.87
CA PRO A 169 13.06 19.81 1.84
C PRO A 169 12.74 19.39 0.41
N ASP A 170 12.59 18.09 0.17
CA ASP A 170 12.20 17.55 -1.13
C ASP A 170 10.68 17.55 -1.29
N TYR A 171 10.22 17.91 -2.48
CA TYR A 171 8.80 17.91 -2.84
C TYR A 171 8.59 17.10 -4.10
N ILE A 172 7.44 16.42 -4.18
CA ILE A 172 7.03 15.66 -5.35
C ILE A 172 5.77 16.27 -5.96
N SER A 173 5.53 15.95 -7.23
CA SER A 173 4.30 16.38 -7.91
C SER A 173 3.06 15.69 -7.34
N SER A 174 1.90 16.34 -7.47
CA SER A 174 0.60 15.77 -7.13
C SER A 174 0.32 14.48 -7.89
N LYS A 175 0.77 14.38 -9.15
CA LYS A 175 0.63 13.18 -9.98
C LYS A 175 1.50 12.03 -9.45
N THR A 176 2.75 12.31 -9.10
CA THR A 176 3.67 11.32 -8.50
C THR A 176 3.13 10.81 -7.18
N TYR A 177 2.63 11.69 -6.31
CA TYR A 177 2.01 11.28 -5.04
C TYR A 177 0.76 10.42 -5.30
N TRP A 178 -0.07 10.80 -6.27
CA TRP A 178 -1.24 10.02 -6.66
C TRP A 178 -0.85 8.61 -7.14
N ASP A 179 0.20 8.46 -7.94
CA ASP A 179 0.70 7.15 -8.40
C ASP A 179 1.12 6.23 -7.24
N TYR A 180 1.74 6.79 -6.19
CA TYR A 180 1.99 6.06 -4.95
C TYR A 180 0.69 5.65 -4.25
N THR A 181 -0.32 6.54 -4.21
CA THR A 181 -1.58 6.26 -3.51
C THR A 181 -2.38 5.12 -4.14
N ILE A 182 -2.35 4.99 -5.47
CA ILE A 182 -2.99 3.91 -6.21
C ILE A 182 -2.11 2.65 -6.35
N ARG A 183 -0.90 2.68 -5.77
CA ARG A 183 0.01 1.52 -5.69
C ARG A 183 0.36 0.97 -7.07
N MET A 184 0.52 1.84 -8.05
CA MET A 184 0.90 1.45 -9.42
C MET A 184 2.37 1.09 -9.52
N SER A 185 3.23 1.74 -8.74
CA SER A 185 4.63 1.37 -8.61
C SER A 185 4.75 0.09 -7.79
N TRP A 186 5.28 -0.97 -8.40
CA TRP A 186 5.91 -2.07 -7.67
C TRP A 186 7.38 -2.15 -8.09
N PRO A 187 8.33 -2.40 -7.17
CA PRO A 187 9.73 -2.58 -7.50
C PRO A 187 10.00 -3.78 -8.40
#